data_AF-A0A7V0R0B4-F1
#
_entry.id   AF-A0A7V0R0B4-F1
#
_cell.length_a   1.000
_cell.length_b   1.000
_cell.length_c   1.000
_cell.angle_alpha   90.00
_cell.angle_beta   90.00
_cell.angle_gamma   90.00
#
_symmetry.space_group_name_H-M   'P 1'
#
loop_
_entity.id
_entity.type
_entity.pdbx_description
1 polymer ?
#
loop_
_entity_poly.entity_id
_entity_poly.type
_entity_poly.pdbx_seq_one_letter_code
_entity_poly.pdbx_strand_id
1 'polypeptide(L)'
;MALISYFSSETLSEFLRRSNYWAKHNRNAYPVKIHKAISALYEWIDCPCDNDCECKKYQCKKHLVKKTDIAFDIHYNHFLDCYVDFRAHEAVRQGRVIGRGYRAVEATAEIRDNWAEISAISSKKHLLCSNWCEPIHESLARNFRPSSDTIYRAKWLSLLCFDTFVAYDNGSVALLKRDFKNPTDYLNLVKRIRQDIMTHLENTGATLQDFREYDNPSEFFDEIPGNSPRPLGNIIDKLYLTL
;
A
#
# COMPACT_ATOMS: atom_id res chain seq x y z
N MET A 1 9.56 -16.35 9.52
CA MET A 1 10.73 -15.50 9.78
C MET A 1 10.36 -14.16 9.17
N ALA A 2 10.50 -13.06 9.90
CA ALA A 2 10.04 -11.76 9.43
C ALA A 2 11.08 -11.25 8.39
N LEU A 3 10.62 -10.93 7.19
CA LEU A 3 11.48 -10.78 6.00
C LEU A 3 12.19 -9.43 5.96
N ILE A 4 11.50 -8.35 6.31
CA ILE A 4 12.01 -6.98 6.18
C ILE A 4 13.13 -6.76 7.20
N SER A 5 12.92 -7.18 8.45
CA SER A 5 13.91 -7.06 9.52
C SER A 5 15.15 -7.94 9.34
N TYR A 6 15.13 -8.91 8.43
CA TYR A 6 16.27 -9.75 8.12
C TYR A 6 17.32 -9.06 7.24
N PHE A 7 16.92 -8.09 6.42
CA PHE A 7 17.80 -7.45 5.45
C PHE A 7 18.34 -6.10 5.96
N SER A 8 19.56 -5.76 5.55
CA SER A 8 20.12 -4.43 5.75
C SER A 8 19.41 -3.39 4.87
N SER A 9 19.60 -2.11 5.20
CA SER A 9 19.09 -0.97 4.43
C SER A 9 19.54 -1.01 2.96
N GLU A 10 20.81 -1.33 2.71
CA GLU A 10 21.39 -1.43 1.37
C GLU A 10 20.76 -2.58 0.58
N THR A 11 20.54 -3.72 1.24
CA THR A 11 19.96 -4.90 0.59
C THR A 11 18.51 -4.66 0.21
N LEU A 12 17.71 -4.03 1.09
CA LEU A 12 16.33 -3.64 0.76
C LEU A 12 16.28 -2.61 -0.37
N SER A 13 17.17 -1.62 -0.34
CA SER A 13 17.28 -0.60 -1.40
C SER A 13 17.61 -1.24 -2.76
N GLU A 14 18.52 -2.21 -2.80
CA GLU A 14 18.86 -2.94 -4.03
C GLU A 14 17.68 -3.79 -4.54
N PHE A 15 16.90 -4.45 -3.65
CA PHE A 15 15.68 -5.14 -4.05
C PHE A 15 14.65 -4.19 -4.67
N LEU A 16 14.42 -3.02 -4.04
CA LEU A 16 13.50 -2.01 -4.53
C LEU A 16 13.95 -1.40 -5.85
N ARG A 17 15.25 -1.14 -6.00
CA ARG A 17 15.86 -0.68 -7.25
C ARG A 17 15.63 -1.68 -8.38
N ARG A 18 15.87 -2.97 -8.14
CA ARG A 18 15.56 -4.04 -9.12
C ARG A 18 14.08 -4.12 -9.45
N SER A 19 13.22 -3.98 -8.45
CA SER A 19 11.77 -3.90 -8.64
C SER A 19 11.40 -2.79 -9.63
N ASN A 20 11.96 -1.59 -9.42
CA ASN A 20 11.73 -0.43 -10.28
C ASN A 20 12.26 -0.65 -11.70
N TYR A 21 13.45 -1.24 -11.84
CA TYR A 21 14.02 -1.60 -13.15
C TYR A 21 13.06 -2.51 -13.94
N TRP A 22 12.58 -3.59 -13.34
CA TRP A 22 11.62 -4.49 -14.01
C TRP A 22 10.27 -3.84 -14.26
N ALA A 23 9.80 -3.00 -13.34
CA ALA A 23 8.55 -2.27 -13.50
C ALA A 23 8.59 -1.29 -14.69
N LYS A 24 9.76 -0.74 -15.04
CA LYS A 24 9.92 0.14 -16.21
C LYS A 24 9.60 -0.57 -17.52
N HIS A 25 9.90 -1.87 -17.58
CA HIS A 25 9.60 -2.72 -18.74
C HIS A 25 8.18 -3.29 -18.72
N ASN A 26 7.42 -3.07 -17.65
CA ASN A 26 6.03 -3.48 -17.57
C ASN A 26 5.14 -2.48 -18.33
N ARG A 27 4.34 -2.99 -19.27
CA ARG A 27 3.41 -2.19 -20.09
C ARG A 27 2.43 -1.33 -19.30
N ASN A 28 2.11 -1.69 -18.05
CA ASN A 28 1.16 -0.94 -17.22
C ASN A 28 1.83 0.21 -16.45
N ALA A 29 3.17 0.27 -16.41
CA ALA A 29 3.96 1.33 -15.75
C ALA A 29 3.41 1.70 -14.35
N TYR A 30 3.12 0.68 -13.54
CA TYR A 30 2.43 0.84 -12.25
C TYR A 30 3.06 1.89 -11.32
N PRO A 31 4.39 2.05 -11.20
CA PRO A 31 4.97 3.10 -10.35
C PRO A 31 4.49 4.52 -10.71
N VAL A 32 4.34 4.81 -12.00
CA VAL A 32 3.84 6.11 -12.49
C VAL A 32 2.35 6.27 -12.16
N LYS A 33 1.56 5.21 -12.33
CA LYS A 33 0.12 5.21 -12.02
C LYS A 33 -0.14 5.41 -10.53
N ILE A 34 0.61 4.72 -9.68
CA ILE A 34 0.61 4.88 -8.23
C ILE A 34 1.01 6.31 -7.85
N HIS A 35 2.08 6.85 -8.43
CA HIS A 35 2.50 8.24 -8.14
C HIS A 35 1.41 9.26 -8.49
N LYS A 36 0.74 9.08 -9.64
CA LYS A 36 -0.42 9.90 -10.03
C LYS A 36 -1.57 9.77 -9.05
N ALA A 37 -1.89 8.56 -8.60
CA ALA A 37 -2.93 8.32 -7.59
C ALA A 37 -2.60 8.98 -6.25
N ILE A 38 -1.37 8.86 -5.75
CA ILE A 38 -0.92 9.53 -4.52
C ILE A 38 -1.10 11.05 -4.67
N SER A 39 -0.61 11.63 -5.77
CA SER A 39 -0.65 13.08 -6.00
C SER A 39 -2.08 13.60 -6.16
N ALA A 40 -2.98 12.81 -6.75
CA ALA A 40 -4.39 13.15 -6.90
C ALA A 40 -5.16 13.03 -5.58
N LEU A 41 -4.98 11.90 -4.87
CA LEU A 41 -5.84 11.49 -3.77
C LEU A 41 -5.33 11.92 -2.38
N TYR A 42 -4.05 12.24 -2.24
CA TYR A 42 -3.40 12.49 -0.95
C TYR A 42 -2.49 13.70 -0.98
N GLU A 43 -2.15 14.17 0.22
CA GLU A 43 -1.16 15.20 0.47
C GLU A 43 -0.25 14.81 1.63
N TRP A 44 0.99 15.31 1.61
CA TRP A 44 1.92 15.16 2.71
C TRP A 44 1.77 16.32 3.67
N ILE A 45 1.48 16.03 4.93
CA ILE A 45 1.45 17.01 6.02
C ILE A 45 2.59 16.73 7.00
N ASP A 46 2.95 17.73 7.80
CA ASP A 46 3.85 17.51 8.93
C ASP A 46 3.23 16.54 9.94
N CYS A 47 4.07 15.71 10.56
CA CYS A 47 3.66 14.69 11.52
C CYS A 47 2.84 15.32 12.66
N PRO A 48 1.52 15.06 12.73
CA PRO A 48 0.63 15.70 13.70
C PRO A 48 0.59 14.96 15.04
N CYS A 49 1.41 13.92 15.21
CA CYS A 49 1.40 13.11 16.42
C CYS A 49 2.20 13.77 17.55
N ASP A 50 1.75 13.52 18.78
CA ASP A 50 2.49 13.84 20.00
C ASP A 50 3.73 12.94 20.17
N ASN A 51 4.63 13.33 21.08
CA ASN A 51 5.89 12.64 21.35
C ASN A 51 5.72 11.19 21.81
N ASP A 52 4.57 10.85 22.41
CA ASP A 52 4.26 9.50 22.91
C ASP A 52 3.77 8.55 21.80
N CYS A 53 3.57 9.05 20.57
CA CYS A 53 3.19 8.20 19.45
C CYS A 53 4.36 7.32 19.00
N GLU A 54 4.08 6.06 18.70
CA GLU A 54 5.09 5.08 18.29
C GLU A 54 5.94 5.55 17.08
N CYS A 55 5.35 6.30 16.14
CA CYS A 55 6.08 6.83 14.97
C CYS A 55 7.18 7.84 15.34
N LYS A 56 7.11 8.49 16.50
CA LYS A 56 8.13 9.45 16.95
C LYS A 56 9.42 8.78 17.36
N LYS A 57 9.39 7.52 17.82
CA LYS A 57 10.60 6.73 18.09
C LYS A 57 11.48 6.59 16.86
N TYR A 58 10.86 6.60 15.68
CA TYR A 58 11.54 6.50 14.38
C TYR A 58 11.67 7.85 13.67
N GLN A 59 11.65 8.95 14.44
CA GLN A 59 11.82 10.33 13.95
C GLN A 59 10.87 10.71 12.81
N CYS A 60 9.61 10.27 12.87
CA CYS A 60 8.62 10.60 11.85
C CYS A 60 8.43 12.12 11.68
N LYS A 61 8.59 12.60 10.44
CA LYS A 61 8.44 14.02 10.07
C LYS A 61 7.17 14.33 9.29
N LYS A 62 6.67 13.39 8.49
CA LYS A 62 5.54 13.63 7.58
C LYS A 62 4.57 12.45 7.50
N HIS A 63 3.30 12.77 7.33
CA HIS A 63 2.20 11.81 7.17
C HIS A 63 1.52 12.03 5.82
N LEU A 64 1.11 10.94 5.17
CA LEU A 64 0.29 11.01 3.97
C LEU A 64 -1.18 10.97 4.38
N VAL A 65 -1.93 12.02 4.06
CA VAL A 65 -3.34 12.17 4.44
C VAL A 65 -4.20 12.30 3.19
N LYS A 66 -5.33 11.61 3.20
CA LYS A 66 -6.30 11.64 2.10
C LYS A 66 -6.90 13.04 2.01
N LYS A 67 -6.98 13.61 0.81
CA LYS A 67 -7.66 14.90 0.62
C LYS A 67 -9.17 14.71 0.81
N THR A 68 -9.83 15.74 1.31
CA THR A 68 -11.28 15.71 1.54
C THR A 68 -12.06 15.78 0.23
N ASP A 69 -13.33 15.38 0.27
CA ASP A 69 -14.33 15.62 -0.79
C ASP A 69 -14.01 15.01 -2.17
N ILE A 70 -13.08 14.05 -2.22
CA ILE A 70 -12.81 13.30 -3.44
C ILE A 70 -13.94 12.28 -3.66
N ALA A 71 -14.58 12.33 -4.83
CA ALA A 71 -15.63 11.39 -5.20
C ALA A 71 -15.16 9.94 -5.36
N PHE A 72 -16.09 8.99 -5.23
CA PHE A 72 -15.85 7.55 -5.45
C PHE A 72 -15.25 7.29 -6.83
N ASP A 73 -15.80 7.89 -7.89
CA ASP A 73 -15.39 7.63 -9.27
C ASP A 73 -13.92 8.01 -9.54
N ILE A 74 -13.41 9.02 -8.82
CA ILE A 74 -11.99 9.40 -8.91
C ILE A 74 -11.12 8.29 -8.31
N HIS A 75 -11.49 7.77 -7.13
CA HIS A 75 -10.79 6.63 -6.53
C HIS A 75 -10.90 5.40 -7.41
N TYR A 76 -12.07 5.13 -7.98
CA TYR A 76 -12.30 3.97 -8.83
C TYR A 76 -11.45 4.01 -10.09
N ASN A 77 -11.34 5.16 -10.75
CA ASN A 77 -10.46 5.31 -11.90
C ASN A 77 -8.99 5.06 -11.53
N HIS A 78 -8.52 5.57 -10.39
CA HIS A 78 -7.17 5.27 -9.91
C HIS A 78 -6.98 3.81 -9.51
N PHE A 79 -8.00 3.17 -8.93
CA PHE A 79 -7.97 1.74 -8.62
C PHE A 79 -7.76 0.91 -9.90
N LEU A 80 -8.55 1.19 -10.94
CA LEU A 80 -8.41 0.52 -12.23
C LEU A 80 -7.00 0.73 -12.81
N ASP A 81 -6.54 1.98 -12.86
CA ASP A 81 -5.24 2.35 -13.40
C ASP A 81 -4.05 1.73 -12.65
N CYS A 82 -4.15 1.61 -11.32
CA CYS A 82 -3.07 1.13 -10.48
C CYS A 82 -3.03 -0.39 -10.37
N TYR A 83 -4.17 -1.08 -10.48
CA TYR A 83 -4.26 -2.46 -10.03
C TYR A 83 -4.95 -3.43 -10.97
N VAL A 84 -5.65 -2.94 -11.98
CA VAL A 84 -6.37 -3.75 -12.97
C VAL A 84 -5.69 -3.60 -14.33
N ASP A 85 -5.48 -4.71 -15.03
CA ASP A 85 -4.94 -4.68 -16.40
C ASP A 85 -5.86 -3.83 -17.29
N PHE A 86 -5.31 -2.90 -18.07
CA PHE A 86 -6.07 -1.97 -18.91
C PHE A 86 -7.04 -2.68 -19.87
N ARG A 87 -6.71 -3.91 -20.30
CA ARG A 87 -7.58 -4.71 -21.17
C ARG A 87 -8.85 -5.19 -20.47
N ALA A 88 -8.85 -5.24 -19.14
CA ALA A 88 -9.98 -5.64 -18.33
C ALA A 88 -10.82 -4.45 -17.84
N HIS A 89 -10.35 -3.21 -18.00
CA HIS A 89 -11.04 -2.01 -17.46
C HIS A 89 -12.49 -1.93 -17.90
N GLU A 90 -12.76 -2.09 -19.20
CA GLU A 90 -14.12 -1.99 -19.72
C GLU A 90 -15.04 -3.08 -19.16
N ALA A 91 -14.54 -4.31 -19.07
CA ALA A 91 -15.30 -5.41 -18.49
C ALA A 91 -15.64 -5.14 -17.01
N VAL A 92 -14.68 -4.63 -16.24
CA VAL A 92 -14.88 -4.30 -14.82
C VAL A 92 -15.85 -3.12 -14.66
N ARG A 93 -15.76 -2.07 -15.50
CA ARG A 93 -16.72 -0.95 -15.53
C ARG A 93 -18.14 -1.39 -15.80
N GLN A 94 -18.32 -2.36 -16.69
CA GLN A 94 -19.62 -2.95 -17.00
C GLN A 94 -20.09 -3.99 -15.96
N GLY A 95 -19.31 -4.23 -14.90
CA GLY A 95 -19.65 -5.21 -13.87
C GLY A 95 -19.59 -6.66 -14.33
N ARG A 96 -18.82 -6.98 -15.38
CA ARG A 96 -18.72 -8.34 -15.91
C ARG A 96 -17.92 -9.23 -14.96
N VAL A 97 -18.59 -10.22 -14.37
CA VAL A 97 -17.99 -11.23 -13.48
C VAL A 97 -17.34 -12.40 -14.25
N ILE A 98 -16.69 -12.09 -15.38
CA ILE A 98 -16.03 -13.08 -16.25
C ILE A 98 -14.65 -12.57 -16.69
N GLY A 99 -13.70 -13.48 -16.89
CA GLY A 99 -12.36 -13.16 -17.38
C GLY A 99 -11.40 -12.59 -16.32
N ARG A 100 -10.28 -12.03 -16.77
CA ARG A 100 -9.29 -11.42 -15.86
C ARG A 100 -9.88 -10.16 -15.22
N GLY A 101 -9.74 -10.05 -13.90
CA GLY A 101 -10.21 -8.87 -13.15
C GLY A 101 -11.64 -9.00 -12.61
N TYR A 102 -12.35 -10.11 -12.82
CA TYR A 102 -13.73 -10.27 -12.34
C TYR A 102 -13.88 -10.02 -10.82
N ARG A 103 -12.91 -10.45 -10.01
CA ARG A 103 -12.85 -10.20 -8.55
C ARG A 103 -12.73 -8.74 -8.18
N ALA A 104 -12.29 -7.89 -9.11
CA ALA A 104 -12.26 -6.45 -8.92
C ALA A 104 -13.70 -5.88 -8.90
N VAL A 105 -14.65 -6.49 -9.61
CA VAL A 105 -16.07 -6.08 -9.59
C VAL A 105 -16.65 -6.24 -8.19
N GLU A 106 -16.52 -7.43 -7.60
CA GLU A 106 -17.04 -7.73 -6.26
C GLU A 106 -16.40 -6.84 -5.19
N ALA A 107 -15.07 -6.69 -5.21
CA ALA A 107 -14.37 -5.80 -4.28
C ALA A 107 -14.78 -4.34 -4.45
N THR A 108 -15.02 -3.89 -5.69
CA THR A 108 -15.48 -2.52 -5.98
C THR A 108 -16.90 -2.28 -5.48
N ALA A 109 -17.79 -3.27 -5.61
CA ALA A 109 -19.15 -3.18 -5.07
C ALA A 109 -19.12 -3.01 -3.55
N GLU A 110 -18.33 -3.82 -2.85
CA GLU A 110 -18.16 -3.72 -1.39
C GLU A 110 -17.67 -2.34 -0.95
N ILE A 111 -16.67 -1.76 -1.62
CA ILE A 111 -16.20 -0.40 -1.31
C ILE A 111 -17.25 0.66 -1.63
N ARG A 112 -17.99 0.50 -2.73
CA ARG A 112 -19.06 1.42 -3.13
C ARG A 112 -20.18 1.44 -2.10
N ASP A 113 -20.59 0.28 -1.61
CA ASP A 113 -21.67 0.15 -0.62
C ASP A 113 -21.30 0.80 0.72
N ASN A 114 -20.00 0.82 1.06
CA ASN A 114 -19.48 1.44 2.27
C ASN A 114 -18.92 2.87 2.05
N TRP A 115 -19.11 3.44 0.84
CA TRP A 115 -18.39 4.66 0.45
C TRP A 115 -18.69 5.87 1.35
N ALA A 116 -19.93 6.04 1.80
CA ALA A 116 -20.31 7.16 2.65
C ALA A 116 -19.50 7.19 3.97
N GLU A 117 -19.31 6.03 4.59
CA GLU A 117 -18.52 5.91 5.81
C GLU A 117 -17.02 6.04 5.54
N ILE A 118 -16.52 5.39 4.48
CA ILE A 118 -15.10 5.46 4.08
C ILE A 118 -14.68 6.90 3.70
N SER A 119 -15.54 7.63 2.99
CA SER A 119 -15.24 8.98 2.52
C SER A 119 -15.26 10.02 3.63
N ALA A 120 -16.04 9.80 4.70
CA ALA A 120 -16.06 10.66 5.87
C ALA A 120 -14.77 10.61 6.71
N ILE A 121 -13.90 9.62 6.47
CA ILE A 121 -12.67 9.43 7.23
C ILE A 121 -11.48 10.08 6.52
N SER A 122 -10.86 11.02 7.21
CA SER A 122 -9.57 11.61 6.86
C SER A 122 -8.57 11.31 7.98
N SER A 123 -8.12 10.06 8.08
CA SER A 123 -7.15 9.67 9.10
C SER A 123 -5.85 10.44 8.90
N LYS A 124 -5.36 11.01 10.00
CA LYS A 124 -4.02 11.64 10.05
C LYS A 124 -2.95 10.66 10.50
N LYS A 125 -3.19 9.35 10.48
CA LYS A 125 -2.29 8.32 10.99
C LYS A 125 -1.81 7.40 9.87
N HIS A 126 -0.64 6.81 10.06
CA HIS A 126 -0.07 5.79 9.18
C HIS A 126 0.27 4.52 9.96
N LEU A 127 0.77 3.48 9.27
CA LEU A 127 0.98 2.14 9.83
C LEU A 127 1.76 2.08 11.15
N LEU A 128 2.72 2.99 11.36
CA LEU A 128 3.57 3.00 12.56
C LEU A 128 3.06 3.93 13.67
N CYS A 129 1.96 4.65 13.49
CA CYS A 129 1.38 5.45 14.55
C CYS A 129 0.77 4.58 15.66
N SER A 130 0.63 5.10 16.88
CA SER A 130 -0.26 4.50 17.87
C SER A 130 -1.71 4.58 17.39
N ASN A 131 -2.51 3.53 17.59
CA ASN A 131 -3.91 3.45 17.13
C ASN A 131 -4.08 3.80 15.62
N TRP A 132 -3.22 3.19 14.80
CA TRP A 132 -3.02 3.47 13.38
C TRP A 132 -4.21 3.18 12.46
N CYS A 133 -5.09 2.26 12.84
CA CYS A 133 -6.17 1.79 11.99
C CYS A 133 -7.49 2.42 12.44
N GLU A 134 -8.21 3.04 11.50
CA GLU A 134 -9.56 3.55 11.76
C GLU A 134 -10.57 2.40 11.80
N PRO A 135 -11.65 2.49 12.61
CA PRO A 135 -12.57 1.38 12.83
C PRO A 135 -13.17 0.73 11.57
N ILE A 136 -13.63 1.52 10.59
CA ILE A 136 -14.20 0.96 9.34
C ILE A 136 -13.14 0.21 8.53
N HIS A 137 -11.92 0.75 8.45
CA HIS A 137 -10.82 0.11 7.75
C HIS A 137 -10.36 -1.16 8.47
N GLU A 138 -10.39 -1.15 9.81
CA GLU A 138 -10.13 -2.32 10.62
C GLU A 138 -11.15 -3.42 10.35
N SER A 139 -12.45 -3.07 10.31
CA SER A 139 -13.54 -3.99 9.99
C SER A 139 -13.35 -4.63 8.62
N LEU A 140 -13.16 -3.80 7.58
CA LEU A 140 -12.92 -4.27 6.21
C LEU A 140 -11.69 -5.20 6.13
N ALA A 141 -10.61 -4.87 6.81
CA ALA A 141 -9.39 -5.68 6.83
C ALA A 141 -9.53 -7.00 7.60
N ARG A 142 -10.47 -7.12 8.54
CA ARG A 142 -10.76 -8.37 9.27
C ARG A 142 -11.68 -9.30 8.48
N ASN A 143 -12.49 -8.77 7.58
CA ASN A 143 -13.54 -9.51 6.88
C ASN A 143 -13.03 -10.47 5.78
N PHE A 144 -11.71 -10.60 5.59
CA PHE A 144 -11.17 -11.54 4.63
C PHE A 144 -9.79 -12.09 5.01
N ARG A 145 -9.50 -13.29 4.49
CA ARG A 145 -8.18 -13.93 4.60
C ARG A 145 -7.30 -13.55 3.42
N PRO A 146 -5.98 -13.39 3.59
CA PRO A 146 -5.07 -13.24 2.46
C PRO A 146 -5.10 -14.48 1.57
N SER A 147 -5.58 -14.33 0.33
CA SER A 147 -5.62 -15.37 -0.69
C SER A 147 -5.64 -14.74 -2.08
N SER A 148 -5.48 -15.56 -3.12
CA SER A 148 -5.68 -15.12 -4.50
C SER A 148 -7.09 -14.55 -4.75
N ASP A 149 -8.08 -14.96 -3.95
CA ASP A 149 -9.49 -14.54 -4.06
C ASP A 149 -9.72 -13.12 -3.56
N THR A 150 -8.82 -12.61 -2.73
CA THR A 150 -9.02 -11.36 -2.00
C THR A 150 -8.00 -10.28 -2.38
N ILE A 151 -7.20 -10.50 -3.45
CA ILE A 151 -6.20 -9.56 -3.95
C ILE A 151 -6.78 -8.16 -4.17
N TYR A 152 -7.98 -8.05 -4.76
CA TYR A 152 -8.57 -6.76 -5.09
C TYR A 152 -9.16 -6.05 -3.87
N ARG A 153 -9.53 -6.77 -2.81
CA ARG A 153 -9.90 -6.16 -1.51
C ARG A 153 -8.69 -5.50 -0.86
N ALA A 154 -7.55 -6.20 -0.84
CA ALA A 154 -6.30 -5.64 -0.32
C ALA A 154 -5.80 -4.45 -1.15
N LYS A 155 -5.92 -4.51 -2.47
CA LYS A 155 -5.58 -3.40 -3.39
C LYS A 155 -6.47 -2.18 -3.17
N TRP A 156 -7.78 -2.38 -2.95
CA TRP A 156 -8.67 -1.29 -2.56
C TRP A 156 -8.27 -0.65 -1.23
N LEU A 157 -8.03 -1.46 -0.19
CA LEU A 157 -7.58 -0.93 1.10
C LEU A 157 -6.24 -0.19 0.98
N SER A 158 -5.30 -0.70 0.18
CA SER A 158 -4.03 -0.02 -0.11
C SER A 158 -4.25 1.32 -0.81
N LEU A 159 -5.16 1.42 -1.78
CA LEU A 159 -5.51 2.70 -2.41
C LEU A 159 -6.17 3.68 -1.42
N LEU A 160 -7.03 3.18 -0.53
CA LEU A 160 -7.78 3.97 0.45
C LEU A 160 -6.93 4.42 1.64
N CYS A 161 -5.83 3.73 1.92
CA CYS A 161 -4.80 4.15 2.88
C CYS A 161 -3.39 3.67 2.44
N PHE A 162 -2.75 4.38 1.50
CA PHE A 162 -1.43 3.98 0.94
C PHE A 162 -0.34 3.78 1.99
N ASP A 163 -0.39 4.56 3.07
CA ASP A 163 0.65 4.55 4.11
C ASP A 163 0.37 3.56 5.25
N THR A 164 -0.68 2.76 5.08
CA THR A 164 -1.19 1.84 6.10
C THR A 164 -1.33 0.42 5.58
N PHE A 165 -1.97 0.23 4.42
CA PHE A 165 -2.28 -1.10 3.88
C PHE A 165 -1.39 -1.49 2.70
N VAL A 166 -1.10 -2.79 2.63
CA VAL A 166 -0.18 -3.38 1.66
C VAL A 166 -0.97 -4.16 0.61
N ALA A 167 -0.91 -3.70 -0.64
CA ALA A 167 -1.44 -4.48 -1.76
C ALA A 167 -0.66 -5.80 -1.92
N TYR A 168 -1.27 -6.79 -2.55
CA TYR A 168 -0.58 -8.00 -2.97
C TYR A 168 -1.25 -8.61 -4.20
N ASP A 169 -0.52 -9.51 -4.85
CA ASP A 169 -0.91 -10.25 -6.04
C ASP A 169 -0.82 -11.75 -5.79
N ASN A 170 -1.23 -12.55 -6.79
CA ASN A 170 -1.19 -14.01 -6.70
C ASN A 170 0.22 -14.57 -6.41
N GLY A 171 1.27 -13.91 -6.90
CA GLY A 171 2.66 -14.30 -6.62
C GLY A 171 3.07 -13.96 -5.18
N SER A 172 2.86 -12.71 -4.77
CA SER A 172 3.31 -12.22 -3.46
C SER A 172 2.49 -12.76 -2.29
N VAL A 173 1.22 -13.13 -2.47
CA VAL A 173 0.38 -13.62 -1.36
C VAL A 173 0.91 -14.90 -0.72
N ALA A 174 1.51 -15.80 -1.50
CA ALA A 174 2.09 -17.03 -0.98
C ALA A 174 3.31 -16.75 -0.09
N LEU A 175 4.18 -15.83 -0.54
CA LEU A 175 5.37 -15.39 0.20
C LEU A 175 4.99 -14.66 1.48
N LEU A 176 4.07 -13.69 1.39
CA LEU A 176 3.53 -12.97 2.54
C LEU A 176 2.97 -13.93 3.60
N LYS A 177 2.18 -14.92 3.18
CA LYS A 177 1.63 -15.92 4.10
C LYS A 177 2.74 -16.77 4.73
N ARG A 178 3.74 -17.20 3.98
CA ARG A 178 4.87 -17.97 4.51
C ARG A 178 5.64 -17.17 5.55
N ASP A 179 6.08 -15.97 5.19
CA ASP A 179 7.00 -15.16 6.00
C ASP A 179 6.32 -14.67 7.28
N PHE A 180 5.05 -14.27 7.15
CA PHE A 180 4.21 -13.84 8.27
C PHE A 180 3.37 -14.96 8.89
N LYS A 181 3.81 -16.22 8.79
CA LYS A 181 3.26 -17.39 9.52
C LYS A 181 1.73 -17.54 9.42
N ASN A 182 1.22 -17.60 8.18
CA ASN A 182 -0.18 -17.84 7.81
C ASN A 182 -1.17 -17.03 8.66
N PRO A 183 -1.24 -15.70 8.47
CA PRO A 183 -2.16 -14.86 9.24
C PRO A 183 -3.62 -15.28 9.01
N THR A 184 -4.44 -15.17 10.07
CA THR A 184 -5.84 -15.60 10.09
C THR A 184 -6.75 -14.71 9.25
N ASP A 185 -6.38 -13.45 9.07
CA ASP A 185 -7.07 -12.39 8.34
C ASP A 185 -6.07 -11.34 7.86
N TYR A 186 -6.51 -10.44 6.98
CA TYR A 186 -5.63 -9.43 6.38
C TYR A 186 -5.15 -8.37 7.38
N LEU A 187 -5.96 -7.99 8.37
CA LEU A 187 -5.50 -7.10 9.43
C LEU A 187 -4.33 -7.71 10.21
N ASN A 188 -4.40 -8.99 10.55
CA ASN A 188 -3.32 -9.70 11.24
C ASN A 188 -2.05 -9.82 10.38
N LEU A 189 -2.18 -9.90 9.05
CA LEU A 189 -1.03 -9.76 8.15
C LEU A 189 -0.37 -8.38 8.31
N VAL A 190 -1.16 -7.31 8.22
CA VAL A 190 -0.69 -5.92 8.30
C VAL A 190 -0.07 -5.60 9.67
N LYS A 191 -0.63 -6.12 10.77
CA LYS A 191 -0.03 -6.02 12.12
C LYS A 191 1.35 -6.67 12.21
N ARG A 192 1.54 -7.82 11.54
CA ARG A 192 2.83 -8.52 11.52
C ARG A 192 3.85 -7.79 10.66
N ILE A 193 3.42 -7.25 9.52
CA ILE A 193 4.24 -6.37 8.67
C ILE A 193 4.69 -5.13 9.44
N ARG A 194 3.77 -4.47 10.15
CA ARG A 194 4.08 -3.33 11.04
C ARG A 194 5.21 -3.69 12.01
N GLN A 195 5.09 -4.81 12.72
CA GLN A 195 6.09 -5.24 13.69
C GLN A 195 7.45 -5.50 13.02
N ASP A 196 7.45 -6.11 11.84
CA ASP A 196 8.67 -6.40 11.07
C ASP A 196 9.40 -5.11 10.62
N ILE A 197 8.65 -4.09 10.20
CA ILE A 197 9.20 -2.77 9.87
C ILE A 197 9.79 -2.11 11.10
N MET A 198 9.07 -2.11 12.23
CA MET A 198 9.56 -1.55 13.49
C MET A 198 10.88 -2.20 13.90
N THR A 199 10.95 -3.53 13.86
CA THR A 199 12.19 -4.27 14.16
C THR A 199 13.30 -3.98 13.14
N HIS A 200 12.98 -3.80 11.86
CA HIS A 200 13.98 -3.37 10.87
C HIS A 200 14.58 -2.00 11.21
N LEU A 201 13.74 -1.01 11.53
CA LEU A 201 14.18 0.34 11.89
C LEU A 201 15.04 0.33 13.16
N GLU A 202 14.67 -0.49 14.15
CA GLU A 202 15.45 -0.69 15.38
C GLU A 202 16.82 -1.32 15.09
N ASN A 203 16.86 -2.39 14.28
CA ASN A 203 18.09 -3.11 13.98
C ASN A 203 19.08 -2.28 13.16
N THR A 204 18.58 -1.41 12.30
CA THR A 204 19.41 -0.59 11.39
C THR A 204 19.69 0.81 11.92
N GLY A 205 18.95 1.26 12.94
CA GLY A 205 18.98 2.65 13.40
C GLY A 205 18.40 3.64 12.39
N ALA A 206 17.74 3.15 11.33
CA ALA A 206 17.15 3.97 10.29
C ALA A 206 15.93 4.74 10.82
N THR A 207 15.75 5.97 10.35
CA THR A 207 14.52 6.72 10.56
C THR A 207 13.42 6.24 9.61
N LEU A 208 12.18 6.63 9.89
CA LEU A 208 11.08 6.38 8.96
C LEU A 208 11.32 7.06 7.59
N GLN A 209 11.98 8.21 7.58
CA GLN A 209 12.28 8.91 6.33
C GLN A 209 13.29 8.11 5.50
N ASP A 210 14.34 7.59 6.13
CA ASP A 210 15.34 6.75 5.45
C ASP A 210 14.68 5.53 4.81
N PHE A 211 13.78 4.86 5.52
CA PHE A 211 13.04 3.71 4.98
C PHE A 211 12.19 4.07 3.75
N ARG A 212 11.59 5.28 3.72
CA ARG A 212 10.85 5.76 2.55
C ARG A 212 11.75 6.03 1.35
N GLU A 213 13.02 6.37 1.60
CA GLU A 213 14.02 6.69 0.59
C GLU A 213 14.73 5.45 0.03
N TYR A 214 14.59 4.28 0.66
CA TYR A 214 15.05 3.01 0.08
C TYR A 214 14.43 2.74 -1.30
N ASP A 215 13.19 3.22 -1.54
CA ASP A 215 12.55 3.17 -2.85
C ASP A 215 12.73 4.49 -3.62
N ASN A 216 13.66 4.50 -4.57
CA ASN A 216 13.86 5.63 -5.48
C ASN A 216 13.47 5.29 -6.93
N PRO A 217 12.17 5.38 -7.29
CA PRO A 217 11.74 5.10 -8.66
C PRO A 217 12.14 6.18 -9.66
N SER A 218 12.55 7.38 -9.21
CA SER A 218 12.95 8.46 -10.14
C SER A 218 14.19 8.12 -10.97
N GLU A 219 14.98 7.14 -10.54
CA GLU A 219 16.09 6.60 -11.32
C GLU A 219 15.62 5.98 -12.66
N PHE A 220 14.39 5.47 -12.69
CA PHE A 220 13.85 4.73 -13.83
C PHE A 220 12.68 5.42 -14.53
N PHE A 221 11.97 6.32 -13.83
CA PHE A 221 10.75 6.98 -14.29
C PHE A 221 10.88 8.51 -14.12
N ASP A 222 11.11 9.22 -15.22
CA ASP A 222 11.31 10.67 -15.25
C ASP A 222 10.06 11.44 -14.78
N GLU A 223 8.88 10.83 -14.88
CA GLU A 223 7.61 11.41 -14.44
C GLU A 223 7.46 11.45 -12.91
N ILE A 224 8.38 10.81 -12.17
CA ILE A 224 8.32 10.72 -10.72
C ILE A 224 9.46 11.56 -10.12
N PRO A 225 9.17 12.63 -9.36
CA PRO A 225 10.20 13.46 -8.76
C PRO A 225 11.03 12.68 -7.71
N GLY A 226 12.36 12.85 -7.73
CA GLY A 226 13.30 12.11 -6.87
C GLY A 226 13.12 12.33 -5.37
N ASN A 227 12.65 13.50 -4.96
CA ASN A 227 12.45 13.83 -3.54
C ASN A 227 11.02 13.53 -3.05
N SER A 228 10.24 12.72 -3.78
CA SER A 228 8.88 12.36 -3.36
C SER A 228 8.93 11.19 -2.37
N PRO A 229 8.50 11.38 -1.09
CA PRO A 229 8.47 10.29 -0.13
C PRO A 229 7.51 9.19 -0.60
N ARG A 230 7.85 7.92 -0.30
CA ARG A 230 7.04 6.77 -0.69
C ARG A 230 6.14 6.30 0.44
N PRO A 231 4.87 5.96 0.18
CA PRO A 231 4.01 5.37 1.20
C PRO A 231 4.53 3.98 1.60
N LEU A 232 4.41 3.63 2.87
CA LEU A 232 4.89 2.35 3.40
C LEU A 232 4.29 1.16 2.65
N GLY A 233 2.98 1.19 2.38
CA GLY A 233 2.28 0.12 1.68
C GLY A 233 2.87 -0.21 0.31
N ASN A 234 3.28 0.83 -0.43
CA ASN A 234 3.88 0.68 -1.75
C ASN A 234 5.30 0.11 -1.73
N ILE A 235 6.11 0.49 -0.74
CA ILE A 235 7.46 -0.05 -0.56
C ILE A 235 7.36 -1.56 -0.29
N ILE A 236 6.47 -1.94 0.62
CA ILE A 236 6.30 -3.33 1.02
C ILE A 236 5.78 -4.18 -0.15
N ASP A 237 4.77 -3.70 -0.89
CA ASP A 237 4.27 -4.39 -2.09
C ASP A 237 5.41 -4.71 -3.09
N LYS A 238 6.26 -3.71 -3.40
CA LYS A 238 7.41 -3.87 -4.31
C LYS A 238 8.44 -4.91 -3.84
N LEU A 239 8.72 -4.99 -2.53
CA LEU A 239 9.65 -5.99 -1.99
C LEU A 239 9.18 -7.41 -2.33
N TYR A 240 7.88 -7.68 -2.22
CA TYR A 240 7.31 -9.01 -2.48
C TYR A 240 7.03 -9.31 -3.95
N LEU A 241 7.10 -8.31 -4.84
CA LEU A 241 7.01 -8.53 -6.30
C LEU A 241 8.34 -8.97 -6.92
N THR A 242 9.45 -8.76 -6.20
CA THR A 242 10.82 -8.98 -6.71
C THR A 242 11.46 -10.27 -6.17
N LEU A 243 10.90 -10.82 -5.10
CA LEU A 243 11.33 -12.06 -4.43
C LEU A 243 10.56 -13.28 -4.94
#